data_AF-A0A1F8R1E4-F1
#
_entry.id   AF-A0A1F8R1E4-F1
#
_cell.length_a   1.000
_cell.length_b   1.000
_cell.length_c   1.000
_cell.angle_alpha   90.00
_cell.angle_beta   90.00
_cell.angle_gamma   90.00
#
_symmetry.space_group_name_H-M   'P 1'
#
loop_
_entity.id
_entity.type
_entity.pdbx_description
1 polymer ?
#
loop_
_entity_poly.entity_id
_entity_poly.type
_entity_poly.pdbx_seq_one_letter_code
_entity_poly.pdbx_strand_id
1 'polypeptide(L)'
;MEQPTTYFEQPGGEENTVKTLALAKHRADALGIKTFVVASTTGATAVKAIDALKGSKIIIVTHACGYRGPNTQELTEENRKIVEGKGGIICTAAHALGGIQRALAPATSGGPPPPSHAIGDVAAMTLRMFGQGTKVACEIAAM
;
A
#
# COMPACT_ATOMS: atom_id res chain seq x y z
N MET A 1 0.01 25.49 13.44
CA MET A 1 0.74 25.76 12.18
C MET A 1 -0.11 25.28 11.03
N GLU A 2 -0.34 26.14 10.05
CA GLU A 2 -1.06 25.79 8.83
C GLU A 2 -0.22 24.82 7.98
N GLN A 3 -0.88 23.91 7.26
CA GLN A 3 -0.23 22.93 6.39
C GLN A 3 -1.04 22.78 5.10
N PRO A 4 -0.39 22.81 3.92
CA PRO A 4 -1.09 22.62 2.66
C PRO A 4 -1.57 21.17 2.51
N THR A 5 -2.75 20.98 1.94
CA THR A 5 -3.31 19.68 1.55
C THR A 5 -3.77 19.75 0.10
N THR A 6 -3.43 18.74 -0.68
CA THR A 6 -3.83 18.65 -2.10
C THR A 6 -4.95 17.63 -2.25
N TYR A 7 -6.03 18.03 -2.94
CA TYR A 7 -7.11 17.15 -3.36
C TYR A 7 -6.97 16.86 -4.85
N PHE A 8 -7.08 15.59 -5.23
CA PHE A 8 -7.12 15.18 -6.64
C PHE A 8 -8.58 15.11 -7.09
N GLU A 9 -8.86 15.56 -8.31
CA GLU A 9 -10.22 15.53 -8.87
C GLU A 9 -10.71 14.11 -9.13
N GLN A 10 -9.80 13.21 -9.52
CA GLN A 10 -10.10 11.82 -9.85
C GLN A 10 -9.17 10.87 -9.08
N PRO A 11 -9.65 9.68 -8.70
CA PRO A 11 -8.83 8.69 -8.01
C PRO A 11 -7.87 7.96 -8.97
N GLY A 12 -6.70 7.56 -8.45
CA GLY A 12 -5.76 6.72 -9.17
C GLY A 12 -5.05 7.42 -10.33
N GLY A 13 -4.39 6.65 -11.19
CA GLY A 13 -3.67 7.19 -12.35
C GLY A 13 -2.17 7.46 -12.11
N GLU A 14 -1.42 7.47 -13.20
CA GLU A 14 0.02 7.67 -13.19
C GLU A 14 0.42 9.08 -12.75
N GLU A 15 -0.31 10.10 -13.20
CA GLU A 15 -0.07 11.50 -12.81
C GLU A 15 -0.20 11.69 -11.29
N ASN A 16 -1.29 11.19 -10.71
CA ASN A 16 -1.51 11.24 -9.27
C ASN A 16 -0.43 10.47 -8.50
N THR A 17 0.08 9.37 -9.05
CA THR A 17 1.18 8.61 -8.43
C THR A 17 2.45 9.45 -8.34
N VAL A 18 2.87 10.07 -9.46
CA VAL A 18 4.07 10.92 -9.50
C VAL A 18 3.92 12.11 -8.57
N LYS A 19 2.76 12.80 -8.61
CA LYS A 19 2.49 13.96 -7.77
C LYS A 19 2.41 13.59 -6.28
N THR A 20 1.83 12.44 -5.94
CA THR A 20 1.76 11.96 -4.55
C THR A 20 3.15 11.67 -3.98
N LEU A 21 4.04 11.02 -4.76
CA LEU A 21 5.42 10.77 -4.32
C LEU A 21 6.18 12.07 -4.07
N ALA A 22 6.02 13.07 -4.95
CA ALA A 22 6.64 14.38 -4.78
C ALA A 22 6.12 15.12 -3.53
N LEU A 23 4.80 15.13 -3.32
CA LEU A 23 4.17 15.75 -2.14
C LEU A 23 4.60 15.06 -0.84
N ALA A 24 4.66 13.72 -0.85
CA ALA A 24 5.13 12.93 0.29
C ALA A 24 6.59 13.24 0.62
N LYS A 25 7.47 13.33 -0.39
CA LYS A 25 8.88 13.69 -0.20
C LYS A 25 9.03 15.08 0.41
N HIS A 26 8.35 16.07 -0.17
CA HIS A 26 8.38 17.45 0.32
C HIS A 26 7.93 17.53 1.79
N ARG A 27 6.85 16.83 2.15
CA ARG A 27 6.36 16.81 3.53
C ARG A 27 7.32 16.10 4.48
N ALA A 28 7.90 14.98 4.05
CA ALA A 28 8.87 14.23 4.83
C ALA A 28 10.13 15.06 5.10
N ASP A 29 10.64 15.78 4.10
CA ASP A 29 11.81 16.66 4.23
C ASP A 29 11.56 17.78 5.25
N ALA A 30 10.40 18.43 5.18
CA ALA A 30 9.99 19.45 6.15
C ALA A 30 9.87 18.92 7.59
N LEU A 31 9.65 17.61 7.76
CA LEU A 31 9.51 16.95 9.06
C LEU A 31 10.76 16.17 9.49
N GLY A 32 11.80 16.11 8.65
CA GLY A 32 12.97 15.26 8.90
C GLY A 32 12.68 13.75 8.88
N ILE A 33 11.59 13.32 8.23
CA ILE A 33 11.22 11.91 8.10
C ILE A 33 12.08 11.27 7.00
N LYS A 34 12.73 10.15 7.34
CA LYS A 34 13.66 9.44 6.46
C LYS A 34 13.17 8.08 5.99
N THR A 35 11.98 7.65 6.40
CA THR A 35 11.44 6.33 6.08
C THR A 35 10.10 6.48 5.36
N PHE A 36 9.94 5.78 4.24
CA PHE A 36 8.72 5.73 3.47
C PHE A 36 8.24 4.29 3.35
N VAL A 37 6.93 4.10 3.49
CA VAL A 37 6.26 2.82 3.25
C VAL A 37 5.32 3.03 2.07
N VAL A 38 5.45 2.19 1.04
CA VAL A 38 4.76 2.37 -0.25
C VAL A 38 4.13 1.06 -0.69
N ALA A 39 2.83 1.09 -0.97
CA ALA A 39 2.12 -0.05 -1.55
C ALA A 39 2.47 -0.21 -3.04
N SER A 40 2.78 -1.44 -3.46
CA SER A 40 2.89 -1.76 -4.88
C SER A 40 2.56 -3.22 -5.18
N THR A 41 1.57 -3.46 -6.03
CA THR A 41 1.15 -4.81 -6.41
C THR A 41 2.12 -5.46 -7.39
N THR A 42 2.27 -4.89 -8.59
CA THR A 42 3.15 -5.42 -9.65
C THR A 42 4.60 -4.91 -9.57
N GLY A 43 4.84 -3.90 -8.72
CA GLY A 43 6.14 -3.23 -8.58
C GLY A 43 6.30 -1.95 -9.39
N ALA A 44 5.37 -1.59 -10.29
CA ALA A 44 5.48 -0.39 -11.12
C ALA A 44 5.58 0.92 -10.28
N THR A 45 4.77 1.03 -9.23
CA THR A 45 4.84 2.15 -8.27
C THR A 45 6.14 2.10 -7.46
N ALA A 46 6.60 0.90 -7.10
CA ALA A 46 7.82 0.72 -6.32
C ALA A 46 9.06 1.23 -7.06
N VAL A 47 9.19 0.91 -8.35
CA VAL A 47 10.29 1.41 -9.19
C VAL A 47 10.31 2.95 -9.21
N LYS A 48 9.14 3.58 -9.41
CA LYS A 48 9.00 5.05 -9.38
C LYS A 48 9.34 5.63 -8.01
N ALA A 49 8.88 4.99 -6.94
CA ALA A 49 9.11 5.43 -5.57
C ALA A 49 10.58 5.39 -5.18
N ILE A 50 11.30 4.33 -5.57
CA ILE A 50 12.73 4.19 -5.36
C ILE A 50 13.51 5.32 -6.03
N ASP A 51 13.09 5.77 -7.21
CA ASP A 51 13.74 6.88 -7.89
C ASP A 51 13.34 8.25 -7.35
N ALA A 52 12.08 8.45 -6.96
CA ALA A 52 11.56 9.72 -6.47
C ALA A 52 11.98 10.03 -5.01
N LEU A 53 12.22 8.99 -4.20
CA LEU A 53 12.47 9.11 -2.76
C LEU A 53 13.94 8.80 -2.40
N LYS A 54 14.86 8.88 -3.36
CA LYS A 54 16.30 8.61 -3.18
C LYS A 54 16.88 9.27 -1.94
N GLY A 55 17.79 8.55 -1.28
CA GLY A 55 18.40 8.98 -0.01
C GLY A 55 17.55 8.69 1.23
N SER A 56 16.38 8.09 1.07
CA SER A 56 15.49 7.65 2.16
C SER A 56 15.48 6.13 2.29
N LYS A 57 15.11 5.63 3.47
CA LYS A 57 14.76 4.22 3.65
C LYS A 57 13.39 3.96 3.03
N ILE A 58 13.31 3.08 2.04
CA ILE A 58 12.07 2.83 1.30
C ILE A 58 11.66 1.38 1.50
N ILE A 59 10.47 1.18 2.06
CA ILE A 59 9.85 -0.11 2.30
C ILE A 59 8.67 -0.26 1.35
N ILE A 60 8.74 -1.25 0.47
CA ILE A 60 7.73 -1.58 -0.51
C ILE A 60 6.90 -2.72 0.05
N VAL A 61 5.60 -2.48 0.26
CA VAL A 61 4.66 -3.50 0.71
C VAL A 61 3.91 -4.03 -0.51
N THR A 62 4.05 -5.32 -0.80
CA THR A 62 3.36 -5.97 -1.92
C THR A 62 2.12 -6.71 -1.46
N HIS A 63 1.33 -7.20 -2.42
CA HIS A 63 0.24 -8.12 -2.11
C HIS A 63 0.77 -9.39 -1.43
N ALA A 64 -0.04 -9.93 -0.53
CA ALA A 64 0.17 -11.25 0.04
C ALA A 64 0.32 -12.30 -1.07
N CYS A 65 1.26 -13.23 -0.89
CA CYS A 65 1.35 -14.39 -1.78
C CYS A 65 0.01 -15.16 -1.73
N GLY A 66 -0.50 -15.57 -2.89
CA GLY A 66 -1.79 -16.24 -2.98
C GLY A 66 -2.98 -15.32 -3.24
N TYR A 67 -2.80 -14.00 -3.28
CA TYR A 67 -3.93 -13.04 -3.38
C TYR A 67 -4.76 -13.21 -4.67
N ARG A 68 -4.10 -13.25 -5.84
CA ARG A 68 -4.77 -13.46 -7.13
C ARG A 68 -5.08 -14.93 -7.41
N GLY A 69 -4.29 -15.84 -6.86
CA GLY A 69 -4.46 -17.28 -7.01
C GLY A 69 -3.43 -18.06 -6.20
N PRO A 70 -3.68 -19.35 -5.88
CA PRO A 70 -2.82 -20.14 -5.01
C PRO A 70 -1.36 -20.17 -5.48
N ASN A 71 -0.42 -19.96 -4.57
CA ASN A 71 1.03 -19.99 -4.83
C ASN A 71 1.50 -19.03 -5.93
N THR A 72 0.83 -17.89 -6.11
CA THR A 72 1.26 -16.84 -7.05
C THR A 72 1.64 -15.55 -6.31
N GLN A 73 2.60 -14.82 -6.90
CA GLN A 73 2.98 -13.48 -6.48
C GLN A 73 2.85 -12.54 -7.67
N GLU A 74 2.20 -11.39 -7.46
CA GLU A 74 1.93 -10.40 -8.48
C GLU A 74 3.12 -9.46 -8.73
N LEU A 75 3.99 -9.28 -7.73
CA LEU A 75 5.25 -8.56 -7.91
C LEU A 75 6.11 -9.29 -8.93
N THR A 76 6.46 -8.61 -10.02
CA THR A 76 7.31 -9.19 -11.05
C THR A 76 8.76 -9.29 -10.59
N GLU A 77 9.45 -10.34 -11.02
CA GLU A 77 10.87 -10.54 -10.70
C GLU A 77 11.77 -9.42 -11.26
N GLU A 78 11.40 -8.86 -12.41
CA GLU A 78 12.05 -7.69 -12.99
C GLU A 78 11.99 -6.47 -12.05
N ASN A 79 10.78 -6.10 -11.60
CA ASN A 79 10.61 -4.96 -10.71
C ASN A 79 11.24 -5.22 -9.34
N ARG A 80 11.17 -6.46 -8.83
CA ARG A 80 11.87 -6.88 -7.60
C ARG A 80 13.35 -6.55 -7.68
N LYS A 81 14.04 -7.02 -8.72
CA LYS A 81 15.48 -6.80 -8.92
C LYS A 81 15.84 -5.32 -9.01
N ILE A 82 15.01 -4.52 -9.68
CA ILE A 82 15.22 -3.06 -9.77
C ILE A 82 15.13 -2.41 -8.39
N VAL A 83 14.11 -2.77 -7.60
CA VAL A 83 13.88 -2.21 -6.26
C VAL A 83 15.00 -2.61 -5.30
N GLU A 84 15.29 -3.90 -5.19
CA GLU A 84 16.33 -4.43 -4.30
C GLU A 84 17.72 -3.94 -4.71
N GLY A 85 18.02 -3.91 -6.02
CA GLY A 85 19.29 -3.42 -6.56
C GLY A 85 19.56 -1.94 -6.30
N LYS A 86 18.52 -1.16 -5.98
CA LYS A 86 18.61 0.25 -5.57
C LYS A 86 18.45 0.44 -4.05
N GLY A 87 18.50 -0.63 -3.27
CA GLY A 87 18.44 -0.60 -1.81
C GLY A 87 17.04 -0.52 -1.21
N GLY A 88 15.99 -0.77 -2.00
CA GLY A 88 14.63 -0.89 -1.51
C GLY A 88 14.42 -2.18 -0.70
N ILE A 89 13.61 -2.10 0.34
CA ILE A 89 13.22 -3.25 1.16
C ILE A 89 11.84 -3.73 0.69
N ILE A 90 11.67 -5.02 0.44
CA ILE A 90 10.36 -5.57 0.06
C ILE A 90 9.77 -6.35 1.24
N CYS A 91 8.54 -5.98 1.62
CA CYS A 91 7.72 -6.70 2.58
C CYS A 91 6.54 -7.36 1.84
N THR A 92 6.46 -8.68 1.95
CA THR A 92 5.33 -9.47 1.45
C THR A 92 4.74 -10.21 2.63
N ALA A 93 3.56 -9.79 3.08
CA ALA A 93 2.89 -10.34 4.26
C ALA A 93 1.37 -10.38 4.05
N ALA A 94 0.67 -11.05 4.97
CA ALA A 94 -0.80 -11.00 5.01
C ALA A 94 -1.28 -9.56 5.25
N HIS A 95 -2.32 -9.14 4.54
CA HIS A 95 -2.87 -7.78 4.67
C HIS A 95 -3.41 -7.57 6.10
N ALA A 96 -2.89 -6.56 6.82
CA ALA A 96 -3.20 -6.37 8.24
C ALA A 96 -4.70 -6.21 8.54
N LEU A 97 -5.48 -5.60 7.63
CA LEU A 97 -6.92 -5.38 7.82
C LEU A 97 -7.80 -6.48 7.20
N GLY A 98 -7.23 -7.46 6.49
CA GLY A 98 -7.99 -8.61 5.98
C GLY A 98 -7.61 -9.90 6.72
N GLY A 99 -6.30 -10.17 6.73
CA GLY A 99 -5.66 -11.23 7.50
C GLY A 99 -6.37 -12.57 7.46
N ILE A 100 -6.28 -13.28 8.59
CA ILE A 100 -6.94 -14.57 8.78
C ILE A 100 -8.47 -14.45 8.81
N GLN A 101 -9.02 -13.29 9.20
CA GLN A 101 -10.46 -13.08 9.31
C GLN A 101 -11.18 -13.28 7.98
N ARG A 102 -10.56 -12.82 6.89
CA ARG A 102 -11.11 -13.00 5.55
C ARG A 102 -11.10 -14.45 5.08
N ALA A 103 -10.22 -15.30 5.62
CA ALA A 103 -10.25 -16.74 5.37
C ALA A 103 -11.42 -17.45 6.06
N LEU A 104 -12.03 -16.81 7.07
CA LEU A 104 -13.23 -17.31 7.76
C LEU A 104 -14.53 -16.92 7.04
N ALA A 105 -14.44 -16.19 5.92
CA ALA A 105 -15.62 -15.87 5.11
C ALA A 105 -16.26 -17.17 4.58
N PRO A 106 -17.58 -17.38 4.75
CA PRO A 106 -18.23 -18.58 4.22
C PRO A 106 -18.03 -18.70 2.71
N ALA A 107 -17.58 -19.86 2.24
CA ALA A 107 -17.38 -20.13 0.81
C ALA A 107 -18.66 -19.93 -0.04
N THR A 108 -19.83 -19.93 0.61
CA THR A 108 -21.16 -19.86 0.00
C THR A 108 -21.79 -18.47 0.01
N SER A 109 -21.27 -17.49 0.76
CA SER A 109 -21.98 -16.23 1.00
C SER A 109 -21.73 -15.13 -0.04
N GLY A 110 -20.69 -15.25 -0.88
CA GLY A 110 -20.33 -14.20 -1.86
C GLY A 110 -20.09 -12.81 -1.26
N GLY A 111 -20.04 -12.71 0.07
CA GLY A 111 -20.03 -11.49 0.86
C GLY A 111 -19.23 -11.66 2.15
N PRO A 112 -18.84 -10.55 2.80
CA PRO A 112 -17.90 -10.58 3.93
C PRO A 112 -18.45 -11.36 5.13
N PRO A 113 -17.57 -11.89 6.01
CA PRO A 113 -18.01 -12.55 7.24
C PRO A 113 -18.81 -11.57 8.13
N PRO A 114 -19.62 -12.08 9.08
CA PRO A 114 -20.33 -11.23 10.03
C PRO A 114 -19.37 -10.24 10.71
N PRO A 115 -19.76 -8.97 10.96
CA PRO A 115 -18.85 -7.96 11.51
C PRO A 115 -18.12 -8.37 12.80
N SER A 116 -18.75 -9.22 13.63
CA SER A 116 -18.14 -9.77 14.85
C SER A 116 -16.89 -10.62 14.61
N HIS A 117 -16.71 -11.14 13.39
CA HIS A 117 -15.56 -11.94 12.96
C HIS A 117 -14.68 -11.22 11.93
N ALA A 118 -14.98 -9.95 11.64
CA ALA A 118 -14.41 -9.20 10.52
C ALA A 118 -13.99 -7.77 10.93
N ILE A 119 -13.44 -7.59 12.13
CA ILE A 119 -13.08 -6.25 12.65
C ILE A 119 -12.09 -5.52 11.73
N GLY A 120 -11.18 -6.25 11.09
CA GLY A 120 -10.28 -5.68 10.09
C GLY A 120 -11.04 -5.15 8.88
N ASP A 121 -12.04 -5.89 8.40
CA ASP A 121 -12.91 -5.46 7.29
C ASP A 121 -13.77 -4.25 7.67
N VAL A 122 -14.26 -4.18 8.90
CA VAL A 122 -14.96 -2.99 9.43
C VAL A 122 -14.04 -1.77 9.36
N ALA A 123 -12.84 -1.86 9.94
CA ALA A 123 -11.85 -0.77 9.90
C ALA A 123 -11.49 -0.38 8.46
N ALA A 124 -11.28 -1.36 7.58
CA ALA A 124 -10.98 -1.13 6.18
C ALA A 124 -12.12 -0.41 5.44
N MET A 125 -13.38 -0.79 5.67
CA MET A 125 -14.54 -0.14 5.06
C MET A 125 -14.74 1.28 5.60
N THR A 126 -14.52 1.50 6.89
CA THR A 126 -14.52 2.85 7.47
C THR A 126 -13.46 3.74 6.81
N LEU A 127 -12.21 3.27 6.67
CA LEU A 127 -11.15 4.04 6.03
C LEU A 127 -11.41 4.32 4.54
N ARG A 128 -12.11 3.42 3.84
CA ARG A 128 -12.50 3.60 2.43
C ARG A 128 -13.49 4.74 2.22
N MET A 129 -14.16 5.22 3.27
CA MET A 129 -14.94 6.46 3.19
C MET A 129 -14.08 7.67 2.81
N PHE A 130 -12.77 7.64 3.13
CA PHE A 130 -11.78 8.63 2.70
C PHE A 130 -11.07 8.25 1.39
N GLY A 131 -11.48 7.16 0.73
CA GLY A 131 -10.88 6.62 -0.49
C GLY A 131 -10.07 5.34 -0.28
N GLN A 132 -9.90 4.57 -1.36
CA GLN A 132 -9.14 3.30 -1.33
C GLN A 132 -7.69 3.50 -0.89
N GLY A 133 -7.05 4.58 -1.37
CA GLY A 133 -5.66 4.90 -1.03
C GLY A 133 -5.43 5.14 0.46
N THR A 134 -6.35 5.83 1.13
CA THR A 134 -6.27 6.10 2.58
C THR A 134 -6.30 4.81 3.39
N LYS A 135 -7.22 3.89 3.07
CA LYS A 135 -7.24 2.56 3.67
C LYS A 135 -5.91 1.83 3.47
N VAL A 136 -5.40 1.82 2.24
CA VAL A 136 -4.15 1.13 1.91
C VAL A 136 -2.97 1.72 2.67
N ALA A 137 -2.88 3.05 2.78
CA ALA A 137 -1.81 3.73 3.51
C ALA A 137 -1.79 3.33 5.00
N CYS A 138 -2.94 3.23 5.65
CA CYS A 138 -3.02 2.75 7.03
C CYS A 138 -2.70 1.25 7.16
N GLU A 139 -3.16 0.42 6.22
CA GLU A 139 -2.92 -1.02 6.26
C GLU A 139 -1.43 -1.35 6.11
N ILE A 140 -0.74 -0.78 5.13
CA ILE A 140 0.68 -1.05 4.90
C ILE A 140 1.57 -0.47 6.00
N ALA A 141 1.12 0.55 6.73
CA ALA A 141 1.85 1.09 7.86
C ALA A 141 1.86 0.15 9.08
N ALA A 142 0.89 -0.77 9.15
CA ALA A 142 0.78 -1.80 10.18
C ALA A 142 1.40 -3.16 9.76
N MET A 143 1.78 -3.31 8.48
CA MET A 143 2.43 -4.49 7.91
C MET A 143 3.95 -4.36 7.96
#